data_AF-K1MKS7-F1
#
_entry.id   AF-K1MKS7-F1
#
_cell.length_a   1.000
_cell.length_b   1.000
_cell.length_c   1.000
_cell.angle_alpha   90.00
_cell.angle_beta   90.00
_cell.angle_gamma   90.00
#
_symmetry.space_group_name_H-M   'P 1'
#
loop_
_entity.id
_entity.type
_entity.pdbx_description
1 polymer ?
#
loop_
_entity_poly.entity_id
_entity_poly.type
_entity_poly.pdbx_seq_one_letter_code
_entity_poly.pdbx_strand_id
1 'polypeptide(L)'
;MKILLKQQISGNQLFPKVKRFVTVYGTNIDGRHEQIVIDADFMHENENGEDVSHLFVKRIKDWIVNNDTKTTMRDLSGNPIPNPNYVTPPSEDEEDTRTEDQKDEYMKAPSFDYFSEIILNPDASNLVKLLSIHIAQNDAVGFFDEILK
;
A
#
# COMPACT_ATOMS: atom_id res chain seq x y z
N MET A 1 -5.73 -11.20 20.51
CA MET A 1 -4.80 -10.63 19.50
C MET A 1 -4.97 -9.12 19.51
N LYS A 2 -3.88 -8.33 19.50
CA LYS A 2 -3.95 -6.86 19.49
C LYS A 2 -3.97 -6.37 18.03
N ILE A 3 -4.87 -5.46 17.71
CA ILE A 3 -4.92 -4.82 16.38
C ILE A 3 -3.91 -3.68 16.37
N LEU A 4 -3.02 -3.67 15.36
CA LEU A 4 -2.08 -2.58 15.11
C LEU A 4 -2.74 -1.46 14.32
N LEU A 5 -3.48 -1.83 13.27
CA LEU A 5 -4.18 -0.89 12.38
C LEU A 5 -5.44 -1.57 11.82
N LYS A 6 -6.57 -0.86 11.83
CA LYS A 6 -7.77 -1.23 11.06
C LYS A 6 -8.07 -0.05 10.14
N GLN A 7 -7.98 -0.29 8.83
CA GLN A 7 -8.19 0.75 7.83
C GLN A 7 -9.26 0.30 6.84
N GLN A 8 -10.24 1.18 6.61
CA GLN A 8 -11.23 0.96 5.56
C GLN A 8 -10.55 1.11 4.19
N ILE A 9 -10.87 0.19 3.28
CA ILE A 9 -10.45 0.21 1.88
C ILE A 9 -11.67 0.35 0.97
N SER A 10 -11.43 0.58 -0.32
CA SER A 10 -12.46 0.73 -1.34
C SER A 10 -13.45 -0.45 -1.33
N GLY A 11 -14.72 -0.12 -1.55
CA GLY A 11 -15.78 -1.11 -1.67
C GLY A 11 -15.63 -1.94 -2.95
N ASN A 12 -16.21 -3.14 -2.97
CA ASN A 12 -16.19 -3.99 -4.16
C ASN A 12 -17.52 -3.86 -4.93
N GLN A 13 -17.46 -3.75 -6.26
CA GLN A 13 -18.66 -3.61 -7.11
C GLN A 13 -19.62 -4.81 -7.03
N LEU A 14 -19.11 -6.01 -6.77
CA LEU A 14 -19.92 -7.22 -6.58
C LEU A 14 -20.65 -7.22 -5.23
N PHE A 15 -20.13 -6.48 -4.25
CA PHE A 15 -20.66 -6.41 -2.88
C PHE A 15 -20.79 -4.94 -2.42
N PRO A 16 -21.62 -4.12 -3.11
CA PRO A 16 -21.65 -2.66 -2.90
C PRO A 16 -22.15 -2.25 -1.52
N LYS A 17 -22.79 -3.17 -0.81
CA LYS A 17 -23.35 -3.01 0.53
C LYS A 17 -22.42 -3.49 1.65
N VAL A 18 -21.23 -3.97 1.31
CA VAL A 18 -20.26 -4.51 2.25
C VAL A 18 -19.07 -3.56 2.32
N LYS A 19 -18.82 -3.04 3.52
CA LYS A 19 -17.60 -2.28 3.82
C LYS A 19 -16.45 -3.24 4.01
N ARG A 20 -15.28 -2.86 3.50
CA ARG A 20 -14.07 -3.66 3.50
C ARG A 20 -12.99 -2.97 4.32
N PHE A 21 -12.26 -3.76 5.09
CA PHE A 21 -11.18 -3.27 5.93
C PHE A 21 -9.96 -4.18 5.82
N VAL A 22 -8.78 -3.58 5.81
CA VAL A 22 -7.53 -4.28 6.09
C VAL A 22 -7.25 -4.12 7.58
N THR A 23 -7.10 -5.26 8.26
CA THR A 23 -6.77 -5.32 9.69
C THR A 23 -5.39 -5.92 9.85
N VAL A 24 -4.43 -5.12 10.30
CA VAL A 24 -3.04 -5.52 10.53
C VAL A 24 -2.85 -5.86 12.01
N TYR A 25 -2.25 -7.02 12.26
CA TYR A 25 -1.96 -7.53 13.60
C TYR A 25 -0.49 -7.38 13.98
N GLY A 26 0.41 -7.36 13.00
CA GLY A 26 1.84 -7.17 13.23
C GLY A 26 2.66 -7.06 11.95
N THR A 27 3.93 -6.71 12.13
CA THR A 27 4.93 -6.66 11.07
C THR A 27 6.20 -7.35 11.55
N ASN A 28 6.90 -8.04 10.65
CA ASN A 28 8.19 -8.66 10.92
C ASN A 28 9.20 -8.22 9.86
N ILE A 29 10.38 -7.80 10.28
CA ILE A 29 11.44 -7.30 9.39
C ILE A 29 12.53 -8.34 9.32
N ASP A 30 12.81 -8.82 8.11
CA ASP A 30 13.86 -9.77 7.83
C ASP A 30 14.89 -9.14 6.89
N GLY A 31 15.89 -8.51 7.51
CA GLY A 31 16.95 -7.81 6.78
C GLY A 31 17.91 -8.74 6.02
N ARG A 32 17.88 -10.06 6.23
CA ARG A 32 18.70 -10.99 5.42
C ARG A 32 18.09 -11.24 4.05
N HIS A 33 16.78 -11.22 3.97
CA HIS A 33 16.03 -11.45 2.74
C HIS A 33 15.43 -10.15 2.18
N GLU A 34 15.79 -9.00 2.75
CA GLU A 34 15.29 -7.67 2.33
C GLU A 34 13.76 -7.64 2.21
N GLN A 35 13.09 -8.12 3.26
CA GLN A 35 11.63 -8.22 3.28
C GLN A 35 11.00 -7.75 4.59
N ILE A 36 9.83 -7.13 4.48
CA ILE A 36 8.92 -6.87 5.59
C ILE A 36 7.66 -7.71 5.38
N VAL A 37 7.39 -8.60 6.31
CA VAL A 37 6.18 -9.44 6.31
C VAL A 37 5.09 -8.76 7.12
N ILE A 38 3.92 -8.56 6.52
CA ILE A 38 2.76 -7.93 7.15
C ILE A 38 1.73 -9.02 7.48
N ASP A 39 1.41 -9.19 8.76
CA ASP A 39 0.35 -10.11 9.20
C ASP A 39 -0.99 -9.37 9.22
N ALA A 40 -1.84 -9.64 8.23
CA ALA A 40 -3.10 -8.94 8.06
C ALA A 40 -4.21 -9.81 7.47
N ASP A 41 -5.44 -9.46 7.86
CA ASP A 41 -6.68 -10.05 7.36
C ASP A 41 -7.57 -8.98 6.74
N PHE A 42 -8.42 -9.41 5.80
CA PHE A 42 -9.61 -8.67 5.44
C PHE A 42 -10.70 -8.87 6.49
N MET A 43 -11.36 -7.77 6.84
CA MET A 43 -12.56 -7.78 7.64
C MET A 43 -13.67 -7.07 6.87
N HIS A 44 -14.86 -7.66 6.88
CA HIS A 44 -16.02 -7.22 6.12
C HIS A 44 -17.17 -6.91 7.06
N GLU A 45 -17.80 -5.74 6.90
CA GLU A 45 -18.98 -5.33 7.66
C GLU A 45 -20.14 -5.06 6.71
N ASN A 46 -21.35 -5.53 7.04
CA ASN A 46 -22.55 -5.19 6.28
C ASN A 46 -23.05 -3.76 6.59
N GLU A 47 -24.16 -3.33 5.97
CA GLU A 47 -24.76 -1.99 6.18
C GLU A 47 -25.14 -1.72 7.65
N ASN A 48 -25.38 -2.78 8.45
CA ASN A 48 -25.71 -2.69 9.87
C ASN A 48 -24.47 -2.70 10.78
N GLY A 49 -23.27 -2.84 10.22
CA GLY A 49 -22.01 -2.94 10.97
C GLY A 49 -21.73 -4.34 11.53
N GLU A 50 -22.45 -5.36 11.08
CA GLU A 50 -22.23 -6.75 11.52
C GLU A 50 -21.06 -7.37 10.75
N ASP A 51 -20.20 -8.12 11.46
CA ASP A 51 -19.08 -8.84 10.87
C ASP A 51 -19.57 -10.00 9.99
N VAL A 52 -19.32 -9.87 8.69
CA VAL A 52 -19.65 -10.87 7.66
C VAL A 52 -18.39 -11.48 7.04
N SER A 53 -17.23 -11.32 7.66
CA SER A 53 -15.92 -11.76 7.14
C SER A 53 -15.84 -13.26 6.86
N HIS A 54 -16.64 -14.08 7.55
CA HIS A 54 -16.72 -15.53 7.34
C HIS A 54 -17.21 -15.94 5.95
N LEU A 55 -17.83 -15.02 5.20
CA LEU A 55 -18.30 -15.23 3.83
C LEU A 55 -17.22 -14.95 2.78
N PHE A 56 -16.05 -14.47 3.18
CA PHE A 56 -14.99 -13.98 2.27
C PHE A 56 -13.65 -14.64 2.57
N VAL A 57 -12.70 -14.53 1.63
CA VAL A 57 -11.30 -14.87 1.89
C VAL A 57 -10.77 -13.91 2.95
N LYS A 58 -10.45 -14.48 4.12
CA LYS A 58 -10.10 -13.69 5.30
C LYS A 58 -8.65 -13.22 5.31
N ARG A 59 -7.72 -13.99 4.76
CA ARG A 59 -6.27 -13.75 4.95
C ARG A 59 -5.63 -13.11 3.73
N ILE A 60 -4.85 -12.06 3.95
CA ILE A 60 -3.92 -11.53 2.94
C ILE A 60 -2.66 -12.39 3.02
N LYS A 61 -2.64 -13.47 2.23
CA LYS A 61 -1.54 -14.42 2.27
C LYS A 61 -0.28 -13.80 1.68
N ASP A 62 0.87 -14.06 2.31
CA ASP A 62 2.19 -13.71 1.79
C ASP A 62 2.32 -12.20 1.46
N TRP A 63 1.73 -11.32 2.29
CA TRP A 63 1.89 -9.87 2.11
C TRP A 63 3.31 -9.45 2.51
N ILE A 64 4.17 -9.48 1.51
CA ILE A 64 5.59 -9.22 1.61
C ILE A 64 5.89 -7.91 0.90
N VAL A 65 6.53 -7.00 1.62
CA VAL A 65 7.12 -5.79 1.04
C VAL A 65 8.61 -6.04 0.86
N ASN A 66 9.05 -6.15 -0.39
CA ASN A 66 10.43 -6.39 -0.79
C ASN A 66 10.84 -5.42 -1.92
N ASN A 67 12.07 -5.56 -2.41
CA ASN A 67 12.63 -4.71 -3.47
C ASN A 67 12.19 -5.10 -4.90
N ASP A 68 11.30 -6.08 -5.08
CA ASP A 68 10.69 -6.38 -6.39
C ASP A 68 9.69 -5.28 -6.82
N THR A 69 9.22 -4.49 -5.86
CA THR A 69 8.33 -3.35 -6.10
C THR A 69 8.98 -2.05 -5.68
N LYS A 70 8.53 -0.95 -6.28
CA LYS A 70 8.93 0.40 -5.90
C LYS A 70 7.79 1.14 -5.21
N THR A 71 8.12 1.93 -4.20
CA THR A 71 7.21 2.79 -3.45
C THR A 71 7.51 4.25 -3.71
N THR A 72 6.48 5.09 -3.78
CA THR A 72 6.63 6.55 -3.84
C THR A 72 7.24 7.08 -2.54
N MET A 73 8.36 7.79 -2.66
CA MET A 73 9.03 8.43 -1.53
C MET A 73 8.21 9.62 -1.01
N ARG A 74 8.25 9.82 0.31
CA ARG A 74 7.50 10.88 0.98
C ARG A 74 8.38 11.72 1.89
N ASP A 75 8.03 13.00 1.97
CA ASP A 75 8.65 13.92 2.92
C ASP A 75 8.20 13.63 4.36
N LEU A 76 8.74 14.39 5.32
CA LEU A 76 8.39 14.27 6.74
C LEU A 76 6.92 14.59 7.05
N SER A 77 6.25 15.32 6.17
CA SER A 77 4.81 15.62 6.29
C SER A 77 3.95 14.47 5.77
N GLY A 78 4.53 13.56 4.98
CA GLY A 78 3.87 12.45 4.32
C GLY A 78 3.44 12.75 2.88
N ASN A 79 3.86 13.88 2.31
CA ASN A 79 3.55 14.23 0.93
C ASN A 79 4.51 13.51 -0.04
N PRO A 80 4.05 13.08 -1.22
CA PRO A 80 4.92 12.56 -2.26
C PRO A 80 6.02 13.57 -2.63
N ILE A 81 7.25 13.10 -2.80
CA ILE A 81 8.36 13.95 -3.26
C ILE A 81 8.28 14.05 -4.80
N PRO A 82 8.10 15.24 -5.40
CA PRO A 82 8.05 15.39 -6.85
C PRO A 82 9.33 14.90 -7.52
N ASN A 83 9.20 14.25 -8.67
CA ASN A 83 10.35 13.85 -9.47
C ASN A 83 10.85 15.05 -10.31
N PRO A 84 12.09 15.53 -10.13
CA PRO A 84 12.62 16.66 -10.91
C PRO A 84 12.77 16.35 -12.40
N ASN A 85 12.82 15.06 -12.78
CA ASN A 85 12.92 14.63 -14.17
C ASN A 85 11.55 14.42 -14.84
N TYR A 86 10.44 14.58 -14.11
CA TYR A 86 9.12 14.32 -14.68
C TYR A 86 8.83 15.20 -15.90
N VAL A 87 8.37 14.56 -16.97
CA VAL A 87 7.90 15.22 -18.18
C VAL A 87 6.44 14.82 -18.41
N THR A 88 5.58 15.83 -18.53
CA THR A 88 4.16 15.65 -18.86
C THR A 88 4.01 14.77 -20.09
N PRO A 89 3.05 13.81 -20.10
CA PRO A 89 2.78 13.01 -21.28
C PRO A 89 2.51 13.91 -22.50
N PRO A 90 3.03 13.56 -23.67
CA PRO A 90 2.64 14.23 -24.90
C PRO A 90 1.14 13.97 -25.19
N SER A 91 0.56 14.70 -26.14
CA SER A 91 -0.83 14.44 -26.56
C SER A 91 -0.99 13.02 -27.11
N GLU A 92 -2.20 12.46 -27.06
CA GLU A 92 -2.50 11.08 -27.50
C GLU A 92 -2.06 10.78 -28.95
N ASP A 93 -1.88 11.82 -29.77
CA ASP A 93 -1.46 11.74 -31.18
C ASP A 93 0.07 11.74 -31.39
N GLU A 94 0.88 11.87 -30.34
CA GLU A 94 2.35 11.98 -30.40
C GLU A 94 3.04 10.75 -29.79
N GLU A 95 4.20 10.36 -30.33
CA GLU A 95 4.99 9.24 -29.82
C GLU A 95 5.57 9.56 -28.43
N ASP A 96 5.32 8.70 -27.44
CA ASP A 96 5.88 8.85 -26.10
C ASP A 96 7.37 8.49 -26.08
N THR A 97 8.21 9.51 -26.24
CA THR A 97 9.67 9.41 -26.23
C THR A 97 10.29 9.53 -24.83
N ARG A 98 9.46 9.64 -23.78
CA ARG A 98 9.94 9.78 -22.40
C ARG A 98 10.68 8.52 -21.95
N THR A 99 11.78 8.73 -21.25
CA THR A 99 12.46 7.65 -20.52
C THR A 99 11.62 7.18 -19.32
N GLU A 100 11.90 5.99 -18.80
CA GLU A 100 11.16 5.46 -17.64
C GLU A 100 11.22 6.38 -16.41
N ASP A 101 12.35 7.09 -16.20
CA ASP A 101 12.49 8.06 -15.11
C ASP A 101 11.74 9.39 -15.37
N GLN A 102 11.38 9.70 -16.61
CA GLN A 102 10.58 10.88 -16.96
C GLN A 102 9.07 10.63 -16.86
N LYS A 103 8.65 9.37 -16.86
CA LYS A 103 7.23 8.97 -16.80
C LYS A 103 6.65 9.07 -15.39
N ASP A 104 7.48 8.86 -14.37
CA ASP A 104 7.04 8.89 -12.97
C ASP A 104 6.95 10.32 -12.43
N GLU A 105 5.75 10.78 -12.06
CA GLU A 105 5.51 12.12 -11.50
C GLU A 105 6.21 12.34 -10.15
N TYR A 106 6.44 11.27 -9.40
CA TYR A 106 7.01 11.31 -8.06
C TYR A 106 8.22 10.39 -7.94
N MET A 107 9.15 10.76 -7.06
CA MET A 107 10.31 9.92 -6.75
C MET A 107 9.87 8.57 -6.21
N LYS A 108 10.51 7.50 -6.69
CA LYS A 108 10.28 6.13 -6.25
C LYS A 108 11.58 5.49 -5.75
N ALA A 109 11.47 4.67 -4.72
CA ALA A 109 12.57 3.86 -4.18
C ALA A 109 12.15 2.39 -4.08
N PRO A 110 13.09 1.43 -4.08
CA PRO A 110 12.80 0.04 -3.73
C PRO A 110 12.07 -0.04 -2.39
N SER A 111 10.98 -0.81 -2.32
CA SER A 111 10.06 -0.70 -1.19
C SER A 111 10.70 -1.13 0.14
N PHE A 112 11.49 -2.21 0.18
CA PHE A 112 12.13 -2.63 1.42
C PHE A 112 13.13 -1.58 1.89
N ASP A 113 14.01 -1.11 1.01
CA ASP A 113 15.03 -0.12 1.36
C ASP A 113 14.36 1.12 1.97
N TYR A 114 13.36 1.66 1.28
CA TYR A 114 12.61 2.83 1.73
C TYR A 114 11.97 2.64 3.10
N PHE A 115 11.21 1.56 3.32
CA PHE A 115 10.56 1.35 4.61
C PHE A 115 11.55 1.00 5.72
N SER A 116 12.64 0.30 5.42
CA SER A 116 13.67 -0.07 6.39
C SER A 116 14.41 1.17 6.91
N GLU A 117 14.77 2.11 6.02
CA GLU A 117 15.39 3.38 6.41
C GLU A 117 14.47 4.18 7.35
N ILE A 118 13.17 4.19 7.07
CA ILE A 118 12.21 4.91 7.89
C ILE A 118 12.00 4.22 9.25
N ILE A 119 11.99 2.89 9.30
CA ILE A 119 11.87 2.15 10.56
C ILE A 119 13.11 2.34 11.44
N LEU A 120 14.29 2.40 10.83
CA LEU A 120 15.56 2.53 11.54
C LEU A 120 15.91 3.97 11.93
N ASN A 121 15.25 4.96 11.31
CA ASN A 121 15.45 6.37 11.64
C ASN A 121 14.61 6.76 12.87
N PRO A 122 15.22 7.17 13.99
CA PRO A 122 14.48 7.55 15.21
C PRO A 122 13.61 8.80 15.04
N ASP A 123 13.90 9.64 14.05
CA ASP A 123 13.15 10.87 13.73
C ASP A 123 12.08 10.64 12.65
N ALA A 124 11.92 9.41 12.19
CA ALA A 124 10.95 9.06 11.17
C ALA A 124 9.49 9.19 11.61
N SER A 125 8.61 9.32 10.61
CA SER A 125 7.16 9.18 10.79
C SER A 125 6.81 7.86 11.49
N ASN A 126 5.77 7.90 12.33
CA ASN A 126 5.22 6.72 13.00
C ASN A 126 4.94 5.59 11.98
N LEU A 127 5.49 4.40 12.21
CA LEU A 127 5.32 3.20 11.37
C LEU A 127 3.85 2.90 11.03
N VAL A 128 2.93 3.13 11.97
CA VAL A 128 1.48 2.94 11.75
C VAL A 128 0.94 3.91 10.70
N LYS A 129 1.43 5.16 10.68
CA LYS A 129 1.05 6.17 9.67
C LYS A 129 1.54 5.76 8.29
N LEU A 130 2.77 5.25 8.18
CA LEU A 130 3.34 4.80 6.91
C LEU A 130 2.60 3.59 6.36
N LEU A 131 2.29 2.62 7.22
CA LEU A 131 1.49 1.46 6.87
C LEU A 131 0.09 1.88 6.39
N SER A 132 -0.52 2.88 7.03
CA SER A 132 -1.81 3.41 6.62
C SER A 132 -1.77 4.05 5.22
N ILE A 133 -0.72 4.82 4.95
CA ILE A 133 -0.48 5.41 3.62
C ILE A 133 -0.23 4.32 2.58
N HIS A 134 0.58 3.30 2.91
CA HIS A 134 0.85 2.18 2.01
C HIS A 134 -0.43 1.42 1.64
N ILE A 135 -1.32 1.15 2.63
CA ILE A 135 -2.64 0.56 2.37
C ILE A 135 -3.45 1.43 1.41
N ALA A 136 -3.50 2.75 1.64
CA ALA A 136 -4.26 3.65 0.77
C ALA A 136 -3.74 3.66 -0.68
N GLN A 137 -2.43 3.53 -0.89
CA GLN A 137 -1.85 3.45 -2.24
C GLN A 137 -2.16 2.13 -2.93
N ASN A 138 -2.01 1.01 -2.22
CA ASN A 138 -2.37 -0.30 -2.75
C ASN A 138 -3.86 -0.36 -3.12
N ASP A 139 -4.71 0.26 -2.31
CA ASP A 139 -6.14 0.38 -2.59
C ASP A 139 -6.40 1.22 -3.86
N ALA A 140 -5.71 2.35 -4.01
CA ALA A 140 -5.86 3.23 -5.19
C ALA A 140 -5.45 2.56 -6.52
N VAL A 141 -4.54 1.58 -6.48
CA VAL A 141 -4.12 0.81 -7.67
C VAL A 141 -4.89 -0.52 -7.81
N GLY A 142 -5.91 -0.77 -6.98
CA GLY A 142 -6.76 -1.96 -7.07
C GLY A 142 -6.13 -3.24 -6.53
N PHE A 143 -5.00 -3.17 -5.81
CA PHE A 143 -4.30 -4.35 -5.28
C PHE A 143 -5.22 -5.26 -4.46
N PHE A 144 -6.10 -4.68 -3.64
CA PHE A 144 -7.00 -5.46 -2.80
C PHE A 144 -8.20 -6.02 -3.56
N ASP A 145 -8.49 -5.55 -4.77
CA ASP A 145 -9.59 -6.07 -5.59
C ASP A 145 -9.24 -7.39 -6.27
N GLU A 146 -7.95 -7.62 -6.53
CA GLU A 146 -7.45 -8.85 -7.14
C GLU A 146 -7.52 -10.05 -6.20
N ILE A 147 -7.53 -9.82 -4.88
CA ILE A 147 -7.48 -10.87 -3.83
C ILE A 147 -8.87 -11.48 -3.55
N LEU A 148 -9.92 -11.03 -4.25
CA LEU A 148 -11.28 -11.58 -4.15
C LEU A 148 -11.62 -12.64 -5.21
N LYS A 149 -10.67 -13.02 -6.07
CA LYS A 149 -10.79 -14.14 -7.03
C LYS A 149 -10.23 -15.44 -6.46
#